data_AF-X0V8X9-F1
#
_entry.id   AF-X0V8X9-F1
#
_cell.length_a   1.000
_cell.length_b   1.000
_cell.length_c   1.000
_cell.angle_alpha   90.00
_cell.angle_beta   90.00
_cell.angle_gamma   90.00
#
_symmetry.space_group_name_H-M   'P 1'
#
loop_
_entity.id
_entity.type
_entity.pdbx_description
1 polymer ?
#
loop_
_entity_poly.entity_id
_entity_poly.type
_entity_poly.pdbx_seq_one_letter_code
_entity_poly.pdbx_strand_id
1 'polypeptide(L)'
;MIIKTEEVMKKFEQAGAIQKGHFKLTSGVHSDTYIQCAQVMQHPEFMHSLCSELGKKFRGDDIDVIVGPAIGGIIMAHVMARVLGPWVRAIFTERENGKMTLRRSFEINQGE
;
A
#
# COMPACT_ATOMS: atom_id res chain seq x y z
N MET A 1 5.78 18.11 -7.36
CA MET A 1 5.63 16.93 -6.49
C MET A 1 4.92 17.39 -5.22
N ILE A 2 3.96 16.62 -4.70
CA ILE A 2 3.23 16.85 -3.46
C ILE A 2 4.09 16.46 -2.25
N ILE A 3 4.98 15.47 -2.41
CA ILE A 3 5.98 15.09 -1.41
C ILE A 3 7.26 14.65 -2.11
N LYS A 4 8.43 14.95 -1.52
CA LYS A 4 9.75 14.54 -2.03
C LYS A 4 10.28 13.28 -1.34
N THR A 5 11.23 12.59 -1.96
CA THR A 5 11.84 11.37 -1.43
C THR A 5 12.43 11.58 -0.03
N GLU A 6 13.10 12.72 0.19
CA GLU A 6 13.71 13.06 1.48
C GLU A 6 12.65 13.21 2.59
N GLU A 7 11.47 13.76 2.26
CA GLU A 7 10.36 13.91 3.19
C GLU A 7 9.71 12.56 3.50
N VAL A 8 9.61 11.67 2.52
CA VAL A 8 9.17 10.28 2.72
C VAL A 8 10.13 9.55 3.66
N MET A 9 11.44 9.61 3.41
CA MET A 9 12.45 8.98 4.27
C MET A 9 12.38 9.50 5.70
N LYS A 10 12.31 10.83 5.86
CA LYS A 10 12.16 11.47 7.17
C LYS A 10 10.91 10.99 7.91
N LYS A 11 9.77 10.83 7.21
CA LYS A 11 8.55 10.31 7.84
C LYS A 11 8.73 8.85 8.29
N PHE A 12 9.37 8.02 7.47
CA PHE A 12 9.64 6.62 7.82
C PHE A 12 10.54 6.51 9.06
N GLU A 13 11.56 7.36 9.17
CA GLU A 13 12.41 7.45 10.38
C GLU A 13 11.61 7.92 11.59
N GLN A 14 10.86 9.02 11.48
CA GLN A 14 10.06 9.58 12.57
C GLN A 14 8.96 8.64 13.08
N ALA A 15 8.37 7.85 12.19
CA ALA A 15 7.39 6.84 12.54
C ALA A 15 8.02 5.60 13.21
N GLY A 16 9.36 5.50 13.29
CA GLY A 16 10.02 4.29 13.75
C GLY A 16 9.83 3.10 12.80
N ALA A 17 9.55 3.38 11.53
CA ALA A 17 9.30 2.35 10.53
C ALA A 17 10.60 1.67 10.10
N ILE A 18 11.73 2.38 10.14
CA ILE A 18 13.05 1.82 9.83
C ILE A 18 13.64 1.22 11.11
N GLN A 19 13.71 -0.10 11.17
CA GLN A 19 14.26 -0.84 12.30
C GLN A 19 15.63 -1.40 11.94
N LYS A 20 16.62 -1.18 12.81
CA LYS A 20 18.00 -1.67 12.66
C LYS A 20 18.27 -2.82 13.63
N GLY A 21 18.93 -3.87 13.15
CA GLY A 21 19.16 -5.09 13.92
C GLY A 21 19.64 -6.24 13.05
N HIS A 22 19.25 -7.47 13.37
CA HIS A 22 19.45 -8.64 12.50
C HIS A 22 18.12 -9.34 12.28
N PHE A 23 17.62 -9.28 11.05
CA PHE A 23 16.32 -9.83 10.68
C PHE A 23 16.50 -10.94 9.66
N LYS A 24 15.79 -12.06 9.85
CA LYS A 24 15.59 -13.06 8.79
C LYS A 24 14.26 -12.75 8.10
N LEU A 25 14.32 -12.31 6.84
CA LEU A 25 13.16 -11.92 6.07
C LEU A 25 12.35 -13.16 5.63
N THR A 26 11.13 -12.93 5.14
CA THR A 26 10.26 -14.01 4.63
C THR A 26 10.85 -14.73 3.41
N SER A 27 11.76 -14.09 2.68
CA SER A 27 12.55 -14.73 1.61
C SER A 27 13.65 -15.66 2.13
N GLY A 28 13.91 -15.70 3.45
CA GLY A 28 15.03 -16.39 4.07
C GLY A 28 16.34 -15.58 4.10
N VAL A 29 16.41 -14.46 3.37
CA VAL A 29 17.57 -13.55 3.37
C VAL A 29 17.70 -12.85 4.71
N HIS A 30 18.93 -12.72 5.19
CA HIS A 30 19.23 -11.93 6.38
C HIS A 30 19.50 -10.47 6.00
N SER A 31 18.92 -9.55 6.75
CA SER A 31 19.04 -8.10 6.55
C SER A 31 19.38 -7.42 7.87
N ASP A 32 20.16 -6.34 7.82
CA ASP A 32 20.41 -5.46 8.96
C ASP A 32 19.24 -4.47 9.22
N THR A 33 18.30 -4.44 8.28
CA THR A 33 17.22 -3.45 8.20
C THR A 33 15.89 -4.12 7.94
N TYR A 34 14.86 -3.74 8.69
CA TYR A 34 13.47 -4.11 8.45
C TYR A 34 12.59 -2.85 8.37
N ILE A 35 11.64 -2.84 7.45
CA ILE A 35 10.73 -1.70 7.25
C ILE A 35 9.33 -2.08 7.72
N GLN A 36 8.92 -1.55 8.87
CA GLN A 36 7.58 -1.76 9.43
C GLN A 36 6.60 -0.72 8.85
N CYS A 37 6.15 -0.93 7.61
CA CYS A 37 5.28 0.01 6.90
C CYS A 37 3.99 0.38 7.66
N ALA A 38 3.48 -0.51 8.53
CA ALA A 38 2.30 -0.24 9.35
C ALA A 38 2.45 1.02 10.23
N GLN A 39 3.67 1.33 10.71
CA GLN A 39 3.94 2.53 11.49
C GLN A 39 3.77 3.81 10.68
N VAL A 40 3.94 3.75 9.36
CA VAL A 40 3.71 4.89 8.46
C VAL A 40 2.25 4.96 8.03
N MET A 41 1.68 3.80 7.68
CA MET A 41 0.32 3.68 7.13
C MET A 41 -0.77 4.14 8.10
N GLN A 42 -0.49 4.17 9.40
CA GLN A 42 -1.42 4.72 10.41
C GLN A 42 -1.61 6.25 10.32
N HIS A 43 -0.84 6.98 9.48
CA HIS A 43 -0.94 8.43 9.32
C HIS A 43 -1.69 8.80 8.03
N PRO A 44 -3.00 9.12 8.09
CA PRO A 44 -3.83 9.26 6.89
C PRO A 44 -3.39 10.40 5.97
N GLU A 45 -3.04 11.57 6.52
CA GLU A 45 -2.59 12.72 5.73
C GLU A 45 -1.30 12.42 4.96
N PHE A 46 -0.34 11.76 5.62
CA PHE A 46 0.89 11.36 4.94
C PHE A 46 0.60 10.32 3.85
N MET A 47 -0.26 9.34 4.13
CA MET A 47 -0.67 8.36 3.12
C MET A 47 -1.36 9.03 1.94
N HIS A 48 -2.19 10.05 2.18
CA HIS A 48 -2.81 10.83 1.12
C HIS A 48 -1.76 11.56 0.26
N SER A 49 -0.78 12.25 0.88
CA SER A 49 0.29 12.92 0.13
C SER A 49 1.15 11.93 -0.66
N LEU A 50 1.52 10.80 -0.05
CA LEU A 50 2.31 9.74 -0.67
C LEU A 50 1.57 9.12 -1.86
N CYS A 51 0.32 8.71 -1.66
CA CYS A 51 -0.51 8.13 -2.72
C CYS A 51 -0.82 9.15 -3.81
N SER A 52 -1.04 10.43 -3.47
CA SER A 52 -1.27 11.46 -4.48
C SER A 52 -0.05 11.69 -5.36
N GLU A 53 1.16 11.54 -4.83
CA GLU A 53 2.38 11.57 -5.65
C GLU A 53 2.52 10.30 -6.49
N LEU A 54 2.29 9.13 -5.88
CA LEU A 54 2.38 7.85 -6.59
C LEU A 54 1.34 7.73 -7.72
N GLY A 55 0.11 8.16 -7.47
CA GLY A 55 -1.01 8.16 -8.40
C GLY A 55 -0.73 8.94 -9.68
N LYS A 56 0.21 9.90 -9.67
CA LYS A 56 0.62 10.62 -10.88
C LYS A 56 1.18 9.72 -11.96
N LYS A 57 1.78 8.59 -11.56
CA LYS A 57 2.35 7.60 -12.50
C LYS A 57 1.27 6.84 -13.29
N PHE A 58 0.04 6.85 -12.80
CA PHE A 58 -1.11 6.16 -13.37
C PHE A 58 -2.10 7.15 -14.01
N ARG A 59 -1.67 8.39 -14.25
CA ARG A 59 -2.54 9.40 -14.89
C ARG A 59 -2.76 9.02 -16.34
N GLY A 60 -4.03 8.86 -16.71
CA GLY A 60 -4.44 8.48 -18.06
C GLY A 60 -4.61 6.98 -18.23
N ASP A 61 -4.26 6.18 -17.22
CA ASP A 61 -4.66 4.79 -17.17
C ASP A 61 -6.16 4.71 -16.80
N ASP A 62 -6.89 3.84 -17.48
CA ASP A 62 -8.29 3.54 -17.15
C ASP A 62 -8.30 2.48 -16.05
N ILE A 63 -8.38 2.94 -14.79
CA ILE A 63 -8.31 2.09 -13.61
C ILE A 63 -9.67 2.12 -12.91
N ASP A 64 -10.34 0.97 -12.87
CA ASP A 64 -11.62 0.81 -12.18
C ASP A 64 -11.46 0.30 -10.74
N VAL A 65 -10.45 -0.55 -10.50
CA VAL A 65 -10.27 -1.25 -9.23
C VAL A 65 -8.82 -1.27 -8.76
N ILE A 66 -8.61 -1.02 -7.47
CA ILE A 66 -7.34 -1.27 -6.79
C ILE A 66 -7.51 -2.43 -5.82
N VAL A 67 -6.69 -3.47 -5.98
CA VAL A 67 -6.73 -4.66 -5.12
C VAL A 67 -5.54 -4.67 -4.16
N GLY A 68 -5.82 -4.62 -2.86
CA GLY A 68 -4.81 -4.73 -1.81
C GLY A 68 -4.72 -6.14 -1.22
N PRO A 69 -3.56 -6.82 -1.21
CA PRO A 69 -3.41 -8.07 -0.46
C PRO A 69 -3.45 -7.83 1.05
N ALA A 70 -4.33 -8.53 1.77
CA ALA A 70 -4.46 -8.38 3.21
C ALA A 70 -3.21 -8.91 3.94
N ILE A 71 -2.80 -8.27 5.05
CA ILE A 71 -3.43 -7.09 5.67
C ILE A 71 -2.81 -5.79 5.14
N GLY A 72 -1.49 -5.74 4.97
CA GLY A 72 -0.76 -4.49 4.72
C GLY A 72 -1.15 -3.74 3.44
N GLY A 73 -1.68 -4.43 2.43
CA GLY A 73 -2.12 -3.81 1.18
C GLY A 73 -3.47 -3.09 1.29
N ILE A 74 -4.29 -3.35 2.31
CA ILE A 74 -5.66 -2.82 2.41
C ILE A 74 -5.66 -1.30 2.48
N ILE A 75 -4.87 -0.72 3.40
CA ILE A 75 -4.83 0.74 3.60
C ILE A 75 -4.29 1.42 2.35
N MET A 76 -3.20 0.90 1.78
CA MET A 76 -2.61 1.42 0.56
C MET A 76 -3.63 1.42 -0.59
N ALA A 77 -4.34 0.30 -0.81
CA ALA A 77 -5.34 0.19 -1.85
C ALA A 77 -6.47 1.21 -1.68
N HIS A 78 -6.96 1.37 -0.45
CA HIS A 78 -8.04 2.31 -0.14
C HIS A 78 -7.65 3.76 -0.38
N VAL A 79 -6.45 4.18 0.05
CA VAL A 79 -5.98 5.55 -0.18
C VAL A 79 -5.65 5.77 -1.66
N MET A 80 -5.05 4.78 -2.33
CA MET A 80 -4.77 4.85 -3.77
C MET A 80 -6.04 5.03 -4.61
N ALA A 81 -7.08 4.22 -4.37
CA ALA A 81 -8.36 4.36 -5.07
C ALA A 81 -8.93 5.78 -4.88
N ARG A 82 -8.92 6.29 -3.64
CA ARG A 82 -9.39 7.65 -3.33
C ARG A 82 -8.66 8.75 -4.11
N VAL A 83 -7.34 8.64 -4.31
CA VAL A 83 -6.57 9.68 -5.01
C VAL A 83 -6.66 9.55 -6.54
N LEU A 84 -6.95 8.36 -7.06
CA LEU A 84 -7.09 8.12 -8.49
C LEU A 84 -8.44 8.59 -9.02
N GLY A 85 -9.52 8.44 -8.24
CA GLY A 85 -10.80 9.02 -8.59
C GLY A 85 -11.98 8.43 -7.81
N PRO A 86 -13.13 9.13 -7.78
CA PRO A 86 -14.33 8.66 -7.08
C PRO A 86 -14.99 7.41 -7.72
N TRP A 87 -14.67 7.09 -8.97
CA TRP A 87 -15.14 5.87 -9.64
C TRP A 87 -14.27 4.65 -9.32
N VAL A 88 -13.02 4.86 -8.89
CA VAL A 88 -12.09 3.78 -8.58
C VAL A 88 -12.45 3.19 -7.22
N ARG A 89 -12.79 1.90 -7.18
CA ARG A 89 -13.07 1.20 -5.92
C ARG A 89 -11.85 0.46 -5.40
N ALA A 90 -11.72 0.39 -4.08
CA ALA A 90 -10.71 -0.43 -3.43
C ALA A 90 -11.33 -1.73 -2.92
N ILE A 91 -10.72 -2.86 -3.26
CA ILE A 91 -11.04 -4.17 -2.68
C ILE A 91 -9.77 -4.81 -2.13
N PHE A 92 -9.93 -5.96 -1.47
CA PHE A 92 -8.79 -6.68 -0.95
C PHE A 92 -8.96 -8.19 -1.04
N THR A 93 -7.82 -8.87 -1.09
CA THR A 93 -7.76 -10.33 -1.03
C THR A 93 -7.31 -10.77 0.35
N GLU A 94 -7.75 -11.94 0.79
CA GLU A 94 -7.35 -12.55 2.06
C GLU A 94 -6.75 -13.94 1.81
N ARG A 95 -5.97 -14.47 2.75
CA ARG A 95 -5.49 -15.85 2.65
C ARG A 95 -6.57 -16.83 3.12
N GLU A 96 -7.02 -17.69 2.24
CA GLU A 96 -7.87 -18.85 2.56
C GLU A 96 -7.08 -20.13 2.22
N ASN A 97 -6.88 -21.00 3.22
CA ASN A 97 -6.10 -22.24 3.06
C ASN A 97 -4.72 -22.02 2.41
N GLY A 98 -4.05 -20.93 2.79
CA GLY A 98 -2.72 -20.54 2.29
C GLY A 98 -2.72 -19.86 0.92
N LYS A 99 -3.84 -19.83 0.19
CA LYS A 99 -3.97 -19.18 -1.12
C LYS A 99 -4.57 -17.78 -0.98
N MET A 100 -4.08 -16.84 -1.78
CA MET A 100 -4.66 -15.50 -1.84
C MET A 100 -5.98 -15.56 -2.62
N THR A 101 -7.07 -15.06 -2.03
CA THR A 101 -8.42 -15.27 -2.55
C THR A 101 -9.26 -14.02 -2.35
N LEU A 102 -10.10 -13.67 -3.33
CA LEU A 102 -11.12 -12.65 -3.18
C LEU A 102 -12.24 -13.19 -2.29
N ARG A 103 -12.54 -12.45 -1.23
CA ARG A 103 -13.55 -12.79 -0.23
C ARG A 103 -14.52 -11.61 -0.10
N ARG A 104 -15.37 -11.62 0.94
CA ARG A 104 -16.33 -10.54 1.24
C ARG A 104 -17.33 -10.27 0.11
N SER A 105 -17.57 -11.28 -0.73
CA SER A 105 -18.41 -11.17 -1.92
C SER A 105 -17.91 -10.10 -2.91
N PHE A 106 -16.61 -9.80 -2.91
CA PHE A 106 -16.01 -9.01 -3.97
C PHE A 106 -16.00 -9.80 -5.27
N GLU A 107 -16.44 -9.14 -6.33
CA GLU A 107 -16.37 -9.62 -7.70
C GLU A 107 -15.54 -8.63 -8.51
N ILE A 108 -14.90 -9.13 -9.58
CA ILE A 108 -14.24 -8.31 -10.59
C ILE A 108 -14.91 -8.68 -11.91
N ASN A 109 -15.43 -7.69 -12.61
CA ASN A 109 -16.12 -7.91 -13.87
C ASN A 109 -15.12 -8.05 -15.02
N GLN A 110 -15.53 -8.71 -16.09
CA GLN A 110 -14.71 -8.76 -17.29
C GLN A 110 -14.55 -7.35 -17.87
N GLY A 111 -13.30 -6.94 -18.08
CA GLY A 111 -12.96 -5.60 -18.57
C GLY A 111 -12.64 -4.58 -17.48
N GLU A 112 -12.78 -4.97 -16.21
CA GLU A 112 -12.36 -4.23 -15.02
C GLU A 112 -10.93 -4.56 -14.58
#